data_AF-A0A355U4E3-F1
#
_entry.id   AF-A0A355U4E3-F1
#
_cell.length_a   1.000
_cell.length_b   1.000
_cell.length_c   1.000
_cell.angle_alpha   90.00
_cell.angle_beta   90.00
_cell.angle_gamma   90.00
#
_symmetry.space_group_name_H-M   'P 1'
#
loop_
_entity.id
_entity.type
_entity.pdbx_description
1 polymer ?
#
loop_
_entity_poly.entity_id
_entity_poly.type
_entity_poly.pdbx_seq_one_letter_code
_entity_poly.pdbx_strand_id
1 'polypeptide(L)'
;VQDGWLLNQMPYEIRHILVKLNSGSNKNYTTDKISEPTATGEGGEVTKLTTVLKGLAGATIDPSSNMLVGVDSEDRSTFDSLSSYSDDDGSKAAFGEYSKSGEGPMTKSQNSELVHEFIYGIYAFESLYNKRNNDSTKNRYGAANSYRIAPGLSENATSMPTASDDSSVNKNLTVLSEDGKEETVYDYFSNEGIGSIPFGAVMALADAGKIETDDSAAKGKVNDGNESFFPRNVIYNKYFNKHNVCVITPNAIAYNATTYYNDDGVATDNYRASWADENTKTAAKAARDEFYNASNENKLVGKESTDGVYSEQFGKLPGFQVNTKDVLPQFTNNVLTDSAGEIILAVRAGASSYQGIHLMTIKRSALSLYGTSFDGNVVKENTLSDVGTKTKGKISYTKDSPSLSDYYTIYTPDSNKYPTVNGNKMSTYVNYNVHDNSDYATRAGWISSAIKSSFSDNISTYLFQYLVENGKIEFKNEEIATSIKNYVKIKRKSTKDSSYKTWSDNWKEYAEQLVAQNEERSIGYDEETGTATGASKLITEAAAIEYGMPKKSSSKLWQKGGACYYASNND
;
A
#
# COMPACT_ATOMS: atom_id res chain seq x y z
N VAL A 1 28.66 12.57 8.26
CA VAL A 1 28.23 11.61 9.32
C VAL A 1 26.72 11.59 9.41
N GLN A 2 26.05 12.75 9.44
CA GLN A 2 24.59 12.91 9.44
C GLN A 2 23.86 12.25 8.25
N ASP A 3 24.54 12.10 7.12
CA ASP A 3 23.99 11.55 5.87
C ASP A 3 23.70 10.04 5.99
N GLY A 4 24.46 9.32 6.82
CA GLY A 4 24.35 7.87 7.00
C GLY A 4 23.10 7.36 7.74
N TRP A 5 22.37 8.22 8.48
CA TRP A 5 21.14 7.80 9.19
C TRP A 5 19.92 7.89 8.29
N LEU A 6 19.78 9.00 7.54
CA LEU A 6 18.71 9.20 6.57
C LEU A 6 18.74 8.12 5.48
N LEU A 7 19.95 7.76 5.02
CA LEU A 7 20.20 6.67 4.08
C LEU A 7 19.80 5.28 4.59
N ASN A 8 19.79 5.06 5.92
CA ASN A 8 19.53 3.76 6.54
C ASN A 8 18.13 3.63 7.14
N GLN A 9 17.39 4.73 7.30
CA GLN A 9 16.19 4.73 8.13
C GLN A 9 14.95 5.31 7.44
N MET A 10 15.09 6.23 6.49
CA MET A 10 13.94 6.94 5.91
C MET A 10 14.15 7.46 4.48
N PRO A 11 14.11 6.56 3.48
CA PRO A 11 14.03 6.99 2.09
C PRO A 11 12.65 7.54 1.70
N TYR A 12 11.64 7.46 2.58
CA TYR A 12 10.24 7.77 2.25
C TYR A 12 9.61 8.70 3.28
N GLU A 13 8.91 9.69 2.77
CA GLU A 13 7.89 10.42 3.50
C GLU A 13 6.55 9.72 3.25
N ILE A 14 5.95 9.21 4.33
CA ILE A 14 4.71 8.44 4.24
C ILE A 14 3.58 9.26 4.83
N ARG A 15 2.49 9.39 4.08
CA ARG A 15 1.20 9.77 4.66
C ARG A 15 0.34 8.54 4.78
N HIS A 16 -0.43 8.45 5.84
CA HIS A 16 -1.42 7.40 5.97
C HIS A 16 -2.68 7.88 6.66
N ILE A 17 -3.80 7.28 6.26
CA ILE A 17 -5.08 7.34 6.99
C ILE A 17 -5.37 5.92 7.42
N LEU A 18 -5.52 5.70 8.73
CA LEU A 18 -5.90 4.42 9.29
C LEU A 18 -7.41 4.40 9.51
N VAL A 19 -8.09 3.41 8.94
CA VAL A 19 -9.45 3.03 9.35
C VAL A 19 -9.36 1.75 10.17
N LYS A 20 -9.50 1.85 11.50
CA LYS A 20 -9.48 0.69 12.40
C LYS A 20 -10.78 -0.08 12.26
N LEU A 21 -10.70 -1.41 12.27
CA LEU A 21 -11.87 -2.26 12.34
C LEU A 21 -12.06 -2.78 13.76
N ASN A 22 -13.32 -2.91 14.17
CA ASN A 22 -13.68 -3.52 15.46
C ASN A 22 -13.57 -5.05 15.44
N SER A 23 -13.52 -5.67 14.27
CA SER A 23 -13.24 -7.09 14.18
C SER A 23 -11.85 -7.38 14.75
N GLY A 24 -11.78 -8.30 15.71
CA GLY A 24 -10.62 -8.48 16.59
C GLY A 24 -9.31 -8.82 15.87
N SER A 25 -8.21 -8.88 16.63
CA SER A 25 -6.83 -9.09 16.16
C SER A 25 -6.52 -10.47 15.54
N ASN A 26 -7.53 -11.29 15.25
CA ASN A 26 -7.35 -12.57 14.60
C ASN A 26 -7.26 -12.35 13.08
N LYS A 27 -6.11 -12.71 12.49
CA LYS A 27 -5.82 -12.67 11.06
C LYS A 27 -6.75 -13.62 10.28
N ASN A 28 -8.01 -13.24 10.10
CA ASN A 28 -8.97 -13.97 9.27
C ASN A 28 -8.95 -13.37 7.87
N TYR A 29 -8.53 -14.13 6.87
CA TYR A 29 -8.38 -13.64 5.49
C TYR A 29 -9.65 -13.72 4.65
N THR A 30 -10.73 -14.32 5.16
CA THR A 30 -11.83 -14.78 4.31
C THR A 30 -13.23 -14.44 4.81
N THR A 31 -13.43 -14.30 6.13
CA THR A 31 -14.74 -14.05 6.74
C THR A 31 -14.70 -12.99 7.84
N ASP A 32 -13.82 -12.02 7.70
CA ASP A 32 -13.71 -10.90 8.62
C ASP A 32 -14.87 -9.90 8.45
N LYS A 33 -15.03 -8.95 9.36
CA LYS A 33 -16.22 -8.09 9.42
C LYS A 33 -15.83 -6.61 9.41
N ILE A 34 -16.61 -5.83 8.66
CA ILE A 34 -16.58 -4.37 8.70
C ILE A 34 -17.93 -3.86 9.22
N SER A 35 -17.88 -2.96 10.19
CA SER A 35 -19.07 -2.44 10.86
C SER A 35 -19.69 -1.26 10.11
N GLU A 36 -21.01 -1.21 10.13
CA GLU A 36 -21.79 -0.05 9.69
C GLU A 36 -23.06 0.02 10.55
N PRO A 37 -23.17 0.99 11.47
CA PRO A 37 -24.35 1.11 12.30
C PRO A 37 -25.62 1.36 11.48
N THR A 38 -26.70 0.71 11.87
CA THR A 38 -28.00 0.83 11.18
C THR A 38 -28.78 2.07 11.60
N ALA A 39 -28.37 2.77 12.67
CA ALA A 39 -29.02 4.00 13.13
C ALA A 39 -28.74 5.18 12.18
N THR A 40 -29.71 6.09 12.06
CA THR A 40 -29.62 7.28 11.21
C THR A 40 -28.62 8.28 11.81
N GLY A 41 -27.61 8.68 11.03
CA GLY A 41 -26.61 9.68 11.43
C GLY A 41 -25.34 9.14 12.10
N GLU A 42 -25.25 7.83 12.32
CA GLU A 42 -24.03 7.18 12.78
C GLU A 42 -23.17 6.78 11.59
N GLY A 43 -21.93 7.26 11.54
CA GLY A 43 -20.93 6.81 10.56
C GLY A 43 -20.16 5.61 11.12
N GLY A 44 -20.15 4.49 10.38
CA GLY A 44 -19.37 3.30 10.71
C GLY A 44 -18.01 3.23 10.03
N GLU A 45 -17.39 2.06 10.12
CA GLU A 45 -16.13 1.75 9.43
C GLU A 45 -16.30 1.80 7.90
N VAL A 46 -17.42 1.29 7.37
CA VAL A 46 -17.77 1.38 5.95
C VAL A 46 -17.91 2.83 5.52
N THR A 47 -18.71 3.63 6.23
CA THR A 47 -18.89 5.05 5.93
C THR A 47 -17.56 5.79 5.95
N LYS A 48 -16.70 5.55 6.94
CA LYS A 48 -15.37 6.19 7.05
C LYS A 48 -14.46 5.83 5.87
N LEU A 49 -14.29 4.53 5.58
CA LEU A 49 -13.43 4.05 4.50
C LEU A 49 -13.88 4.57 3.13
N THR A 50 -15.19 4.48 2.85
CA THR A 50 -15.75 4.92 1.57
C THR A 50 -15.73 6.44 1.43
N THR A 51 -15.91 7.20 2.52
CA THR A 51 -15.79 8.67 2.50
C THR A 51 -14.38 9.10 2.12
N VAL A 52 -13.35 8.50 2.73
CA VAL A 52 -11.95 8.81 2.40
C VAL A 52 -11.64 8.48 0.95
N LEU A 53 -11.99 7.28 0.48
CA LEU A 53 -11.71 6.86 -0.90
C LEU A 53 -12.48 7.68 -1.95
N LYS A 54 -13.73 8.04 -1.68
CA LYS A 54 -14.51 8.93 -2.56
C LYS A 54 -13.95 10.35 -2.58
N GLY A 55 -13.57 10.89 -1.42
CA GLY A 55 -12.92 12.20 -1.32
C GLY A 55 -11.61 12.23 -2.09
N LEU A 56 -10.76 11.21 -1.92
CA LEU A 56 -9.54 11.04 -2.69
C LEU A 56 -9.85 10.93 -4.18
N ALA A 57 -10.89 10.22 -4.61
CA ALA A 57 -11.24 10.14 -6.03
C ALA A 57 -11.80 11.46 -6.60
N GLY A 58 -12.28 12.38 -5.76
CA GLY A 58 -13.06 13.54 -6.19
C GLY A 58 -14.47 13.13 -6.63
N ALA A 59 -15.05 12.12 -5.97
CA ALA A 59 -16.32 11.52 -6.31
C ALA A 59 -17.46 12.07 -5.44
N THR A 60 -18.54 12.54 -6.06
CA THR A 60 -19.76 12.97 -5.36
C THR A 60 -21.02 12.45 -6.05
N ILE A 61 -22.13 12.39 -5.33
CA ILE A 61 -23.44 12.07 -5.90
C ILE A 61 -24.15 13.39 -6.15
N ASP A 62 -24.48 13.68 -7.41
CA ASP A 62 -25.31 14.83 -7.75
C ASP A 62 -26.73 14.59 -7.20
N PRO A 63 -27.22 15.42 -6.27
CA PRO A 63 -28.53 15.22 -5.66
C PRO A 63 -29.69 15.38 -6.64
N SER A 64 -29.49 16.05 -7.79
CA SER A 64 -30.55 16.29 -8.78
C SER A 64 -30.77 15.10 -9.72
N SER A 65 -29.68 14.46 -10.14
CA SER A 65 -29.71 13.29 -11.04
C SER A 65 -29.54 11.96 -10.31
N ASN A 66 -29.11 12.00 -9.05
CA ASN A 66 -28.65 10.86 -8.25
C ASN A 66 -27.49 10.10 -8.91
N MET A 67 -26.74 10.74 -9.81
CA MET A 67 -25.62 10.14 -10.53
C MET A 67 -24.29 10.42 -9.83
N LEU A 68 -23.35 9.47 -9.94
CA LEU A 68 -21.98 9.72 -9.56
C LEU A 68 -21.33 10.68 -10.58
N VAL A 69 -20.78 11.77 -10.07
CA VAL A 69 -20.06 12.79 -10.84
C VAL A 69 -18.72 13.12 -10.17
N GLY A 70 -17.81 13.68 -10.95
CA GLY A 70 -16.57 14.25 -10.44
C GLY A 70 -16.78 15.67 -9.93
N VAL A 71 -16.08 16.04 -8.86
CA VAL A 71 -15.89 17.46 -8.49
C VAL A 71 -14.82 18.09 -9.39
N ASP A 72 -14.72 19.41 -9.39
CA ASP A 72 -13.59 20.09 -10.03
C ASP A 72 -12.28 19.71 -9.33
N SER A 73 -11.18 19.66 -10.08
CA SER A 73 -9.88 19.22 -9.53
C SER A 73 -9.38 20.10 -8.38
N GLU A 74 -9.79 21.37 -8.34
CA GLU A 74 -9.47 22.34 -7.28
C GLU A 74 -10.30 22.10 -6.00
N ASP A 75 -11.51 21.54 -6.13
CA ASP A 75 -12.43 21.24 -5.02
C ASP A 75 -12.23 19.83 -4.45
N ARG A 76 -11.37 19.05 -5.08
CA ARG A 76 -11.05 17.68 -4.66
C ARG A 76 -10.40 17.69 -3.28
N SER A 77 -10.92 16.85 -2.38
CA SER A 77 -10.35 16.68 -1.04
C SER A 77 -8.87 16.27 -1.10
N THR A 78 -8.06 16.94 -0.30
CA THR A 78 -6.64 16.61 -0.13
C THR A 78 -6.47 15.50 0.89
N PHE A 79 -5.35 14.79 0.84
CA PHE A 79 -5.01 13.77 1.84
C PHE A 79 -5.04 14.35 3.27
N ASP A 80 -4.54 15.57 3.43
CA ASP A 80 -4.59 16.33 4.67
C ASP A 80 -6.03 16.56 5.16
N SER A 81 -6.92 17.10 4.31
CA SER A 81 -8.32 17.34 4.71
C SER A 81 -9.05 16.07 5.17
N LEU A 82 -8.66 14.92 4.61
CA LEU A 82 -9.20 13.60 4.93
C LEU A 82 -8.50 12.93 6.12
N SER A 83 -7.36 13.44 6.59
CA SER A 83 -6.64 12.91 7.76
C SER A 83 -7.46 12.97 9.05
N SER A 84 -8.44 13.87 9.10
CA SER A 84 -9.42 13.98 10.20
C SER A 84 -10.23 12.69 10.42
N TYR A 85 -10.37 11.86 9.38
CA TYR A 85 -11.01 10.54 9.44
C TYR A 85 -10.08 9.43 9.96
N SER A 86 -8.78 9.68 10.13
CA SER A 86 -7.83 8.67 10.63
C SER A 86 -8.13 8.32 12.09
N ASP A 87 -8.08 7.02 12.38
CA ASP A 87 -8.11 6.44 13.74
C ASP A 87 -6.72 6.34 14.38
N ASP A 88 -5.68 6.78 13.66
CA ASP A 88 -4.37 7.06 14.24
C ASP A 88 -4.27 8.54 14.63
N ASP A 89 -4.27 8.80 15.94
CA ASP A 89 -4.20 10.15 16.50
C ASP A 89 -2.90 10.87 16.10
N GLY A 90 -1.80 10.13 15.93
CA GLY A 90 -0.52 10.69 15.53
C GLY A 90 -0.56 11.25 14.12
N SER A 91 -1.06 10.46 13.15
CA SER A 91 -1.29 10.92 11.79
C SER A 91 -2.33 12.03 11.69
N LYS A 92 -3.44 11.92 12.44
CA LYS A 92 -4.47 12.96 12.47
C LYS A 92 -3.93 14.30 12.96
N ALA A 93 -3.09 14.30 13.99
CA ALA A 93 -2.44 15.51 14.49
C ALA A 93 -1.36 16.04 13.55
N ALA A 94 -0.84 15.20 12.65
CA ALA A 94 0.21 15.53 11.69
C ALA A 94 -0.30 15.64 10.25
N PHE A 95 -1.59 15.96 10.05
CA PHE A 95 -2.16 16.26 8.72
C PHE A 95 -2.03 15.09 7.73
N GLY A 96 -2.15 13.86 8.25
CA GLY A 96 -2.02 12.63 7.49
C GLY A 96 -0.60 12.08 7.44
N GLU A 97 0.42 12.81 7.90
CA GLU A 97 1.78 12.27 7.95
C GLU A 97 1.90 11.14 8.96
N TYR A 98 2.63 10.06 8.62
CA TYR A 98 2.94 9.08 9.64
C TYR A 98 3.83 9.71 10.73
N SER A 99 3.27 9.80 11.93
CA SER A 99 3.87 10.42 13.10
C SER A 99 3.31 9.75 14.34
N LYS A 100 4.12 9.59 15.38
CA LYS A 100 3.59 9.27 16.73
C LYS A 100 3.17 10.56 17.41
N SER A 101 2.07 10.50 18.15
CA SER A 101 1.54 11.67 18.86
C SER A 101 2.62 12.33 19.72
N GLY A 102 2.95 13.59 19.41
CA GLY A 102 3.98 14.39 20.08
C GLY A 102 5.44 14.15 19.66
N GLU A 103 5.71 13.21 18.75
CA GLU A 103 7.09 12.84 18.35
C GLU A 103 7.47 13.24 16.91
N GLY A 104 6.51 13.74 16.12
CA GLY A 104 6.76 14.23 14.77
C GLY A 104 6.97 13.13 13.73
N PRO A 105 7.44 13.51 12.52
CA PRO A 105 7.49 12.61 11.36
C PRO A 105 8.40 11.41 11.63
N MET A 106 8.24 10.32 10.86
CA MET A 106 8.92 9.03 11.07
C MET A 106 10.37 9.17 11.60
N THR A 107 10.75 8.27 12.50
CA THR A 107 12.08 8.17 13.09
C THR A 107 12.45 6.69 13.19
N LYS A 108 13.75 6.38 13.32
CA LYS A 108 14.23 4.99 13.55
C LYS A 108 13.47 4.27 14.67
N SER A 109 13.11 4.99 15.73
CA SER A 109 12.35 4.44 16.87
C SER A 109 10.90 4.13 16.53
N GLN A 110 10.27 4.91 15.65
CA GLN A 110 8.89 4.68 15.20
C GLN A 110 8.82 3.54 14.15
N ASN A 111 9.89 3.30 13.38
CA ASN A 111 9.94 2.20 12.40
C ASN A 111 9.75 0.81 13.03
N SER A 112 10.23 0.59 14.26
CA SER A 112 10.03 -0.69 14.97
C SER A 112 8.61 -0.88 15.49
N GLU A 113 7.78 0.16 15.47
CA GLU A 113 6.37 0.13 15.92
C GLU A 113 5.40 -0.04 14.76
N LEU A 114 5.87 0.12 13.52
CA LEU A 114 5.09 -0.11 12.32
C LEU A 114 4.79 -1.61 12.15
N VAL A 115 3.56 -1.92 11.75
CA VAL A 115 3.14 -3.30 11.45
C VAL A 115 3.86 -3.77 10.19
N HIS A 116 4.37 -5.00 10.23
CA HIS A 116 5.27 -5.54 9.22
C HIS A 116 4.67 -5.50 7.80
N GLU A 117 3.39 -5.86 7.65
CA GLU A 117 2.69 -5.89 6.37
C GLU A 117 2.68 -4.52 5.68
N PHE A 118 2.51 -3.45 6.46
CA PHE A 118 2.55 -2.07 5.97
C PHE A 118 3.94 -1.72 5.43
N ILE A 119 5.00 -1.98 6.21
CA ILE A 119 6.37 -1.60 5.84
C ILE A 119 6.85 -2.38 4.63
N TYR A 120 6.72 -3.70 4.68
CA TYR A 120 7.23 -4.58 3.65
C TYR A 120 6.41 -4.48 2.37
N GLY A 121 5.09 -4.27 2.46
CA GLY A 121 4.26 -3.94 1.30
C GLY A 121 4.71 -2.67 0.58
N ILE A 122 5.01 -1.59 1.33
CA ILE A 122 5.57 -0.34 0.77
C ILE A 122 6.91 -0.60 0.10
N TYR A 123 7.82 -1.35 0.74
CA TYR A 123 9.12 -1.65 0.16
C TYR A 123 9.02 -2.53 -1.09
N ALA A 124 8.08 -3.47 -1.15
CA ALA A 124 7.84 -4.31 -2.32
C ALA A 124 7.33 -3.44 -3.49
N PHE A 125 6.37 -2.56 -3.22
CA PHE A 125 5.90 -1.58 -4.19
C PHE A 125 7.04 -0.73 -4.74
N GLU A 126 7.83 -0.14 -3.86
CA GLU A 126 8.89 0.79 -4.23
C GLU A 126 10.07 0.11 -4.94
N SER A 127 10.36 -1.15 -4.63
CA SER A 127 11.48 -1.88 -5.22
C SER A 127 11.12 -2.61 -6.50
N LEU A 128 9.99 -3.32 -6.55
CA LEU A 128 9.64 -4.20 -7.66
C LEU A 128 8.62 -3.58 -8.62
N TYR A 129 7.55 -3.00 -8.08
CA TYR A 129 6.35 -2.68 -8.85
C TYR A 129 6.42 -1.27 -9.46
N ASN A 130 6.96 -0.30 -8.72
CA ASN A 130 7.05 1.10 -9.11
C ASN A 130 8.17 1.33 -10.16
N LYS A 131 7.76 1.50 -11.42
CA LYS A 131 8.65 1.73 -12.57
C LYS A 131 9.17 3.15 -12.74
N ARG A 132 8.65 4.13 -11.96
CA ARG A 132 9.22 5.49 -11.90
C ARG A 132 10.71 5.45 -11.55
N ASN A 133 11.13 4.39 -10.84
CA ASN A 133 12.44 4.30 -10.24
C ASN A 133 13.37 3.26 -10.86
N ASN A 134 12.90 2.16 -11.45
CA ASN A 134 13.80 1.13 -12.01
C ASN A 134 14.09 1.31 -13.51
N ASP A 135 13.42 2.26 -14.19
CA ASP A 135 13.86 2.75 -15.49
C ASP A 135 15.03 3.72 -15.32
N SER A 136 16.24 3.20 -15.47
CA SER A 136 17.49 3.97 -15.37
C SER A 136 17.60 5.13 -16.39
N THR A 137 16.77 5.15 -17.43
CA THR A 137 16.72 6.24 -18.42
C THR A 137 15.87 7.42 -17.94
N LYS A 138 14.91 7.18 -17.04
CA LYS A 138 14.03 8.20 -16.45
C LYS A 138 14.50 8.66 -15.07
N ASN A 139 15.02 7.74 -14.24
CA ASN A 139 15.58 8.07 -12.94
C ASN A 139 16.73 7.11 -12.53
N ARG A 140 17.95 7.43 -12.97
CA ARG A 140 19.16 6.66 -12.67
C ARG A 140 19.41 6.46 -11.16
N TYR A 141 19.03 7.44 -10.33
CA TYR A 141 19.30 7.43 -8.89
C TYR A 141 18.22 6.70 -8.09
N GLY A 142 16.97 6.70 -8.56
CA GLY A 142 15.89 5.86 -8.04
C GLY A 142 16.21 4.37 -8.16
N ALA A 143 16.76 3.95 -9.30
CA ALA A 143 17.06 2.55 -9.62
C ALA A 143 18.21 2.00 -8.76
N ALA A 144 19.20 2.86 -8.51
CA ALA A 144 20.37 2.53 -7.73
C ALA A 144 20.12 2.51 -6.22
N ASN A 145 18.92 2.87 -5.74
CA ASN A 145 18.60 2.83 -4.30
C ASN A 145 17.46 1.86 -3.98
N SER A 146 16.59 1.55 -4.94
CA SER A 146 15.50 0.58 -4.75
C SER A 146 15.99 -0.81 -4.37
N TYR A 147 17.19 -1.20 -4.82
CA TYR A 147 17.75 -2.50 -4.45
C TYR A 147 18.09 -2.62 -2.96
N ARG A 148 18.29 -1.54 -2.20
CA ARG A 148 18.67 -1.69 -0.78
C ARG A 148 17.55 -2.26 0.11
N ILE A 149 16.34 -2.28 -0.42
CA ILE A 149 15.13 -2.69 0.30
C ILE A 149 14.35 -3.76 -0.45
N ALA A 150 14.89 -4.31 -1.54
CA ALA A 150 14.17 -5.28 -2.36
C ALA A 150 14.11 -6.65 -1.66
N PRO A 151 12.95 -7.32 -1.64
CA PRO A 151 12.78 -8.61 -0.98
C PRO A 151 13.75 -9.67 -1.51
N GLY A 152 14.17 -10.60 -0.67
CA GLY A 152 14.93 -11.78 -1.14
C GLY A 152 16.37 -11.53 -1.60
N LEU A 153 16.90 -10.31 -1.47
CA LEU A 153 18.30 -10.03 -1.83
C LEU A 153 19.31 -10.67 -0.89
N SER A 154 20.47 -11.04 -1.45
CA SER A 154 21.63 -11.49 -0.70
C SER A 154 22.33 -10.34 0.06
N GLU A 155 23.02 -10.67 1.15
CA GLU A 155 23.71 -9.70 2.02
C GLU A 155 24.76 -8.85 1.28
N ASN A 156 25.27 -9.38 0.16
CA ASN A 156 26.31 -8.75 -0.66
C ASN A 156 25.76 -8.21 -1.99
N ALA A 157 24.44 -8.18 -2.18
CA ALA A 157 23.82 -7.64 -3.38
C ALA A 157 24.23 -6.18 -3.61
N THR A 158 24.69 -5.87 -4.82
CA THR A 158 25.11 -4.52 -5.23
C THR A 158 24.18 -3.90 -6.27
N SER A 159 23.19 -4.66 -6.77
CA SER A 159 22.20 -4.23 -7.76
C SER A 159 20.89 -5.00 -7.60
N MET A 160 19.85 -4.53 -8.30
CA MET A 160 18.61 -5.31 -8.48
C MET A 160 18.88 -6.55 -9.34
N PRO A 161 18.12 -7.64 -9.15
CA PRO A 161 18.14 -8.77 -10.07
C PRO A 161 17.61 -8.33 -11.42
N THR A 162 18.20 -8.84 -12.49
CA THR A 162 17.68 -8.66 -13.85
C THR A 162 17.17 -9.99 -14.37
N ALA A 163 16.22 -9.98 -15.31
CA ALA A 163 15.65 -11.21 -15.88
C ALA A 163 16.71 -12.18 -16.46
N SER A 164 17.91 -11.69 -16.77
CA SER A 164 19.03 -12.48 -17.30
C SER A 164 20.13 -12.81 -16.28
N ASP A 165 20.15 -12.16 -15.11
CA ASP A 165 21.18 -12.33 -14.08
C ASP A 165 20.58 -12.15 -12.69
N ASP A 166 20.39 -13.29 -12.03
CA ASP A 166 19.83 -13.42 -10.69
C ASP A 166 20.90 -13.68 -9.61
N SER A 167 22.15 -13.34 -9.88
CA SER A 167 23.27 -13.58 -8.94
C SER A 167 23.15 -12.80 -7.62
N SER A 168 22.30 -11.76 -7.57
CA SER A 168 22.04 -10.96 -6.37
C SER A 168 20.99 -11.55 -5.43
N VAL A 169 20.17 -12.53 -5.85
CA VAL A 169 19.12 -13.12 -5.02
C VAL A 169 19.68 -14.16 -4.06
N ASN A 170 19.16 -14.10 -2.83
CA ASN A 170 19.42 -15.10 -1.81
C ASN A 170 18.60 -16.36 -2.08
N LYS A 171 19.19 -17.31 -2.82
CA LYS A 171 18.54 -18.58 -3.17
C LYS A 171 18.20 -19.48 -1.98
N ASN A 172 18.70 -19.17 -0.78
CA ASN A 172 18.35 -19.88 0.45
C ASN A 172 17.16 -19.23 1.18
N LEU A 173 16.74 -18.03 0.76
CA LEU A 173 15.54 -17.39 1.29
C LEU A 173 14.35 -17.75 0.41
N THR A 174 13.78 -18.91 0.70
CA THR A 174 12.67 -19.49 -0.06
C THR A 174 11.40 -19.57 0.76
N VAL A 175 10.28 -19.59 0.05
CA VAL A 175 8.94 -19.89 0.55
C VAL A 175 8.34 -21.02 -0.29
N LEU A 176 7.36 -21.71 0.30
CA LEU A 176 6.53 -22.66 -0.43
C LEU A 176 5.36 -21.86 -0.99
N SER A 177 5.21 -21.76 -2.31
CA SER A 177 4.06 -21.12 -2.97
C SER A 177 2.78 -21.92 -2.75
N GLU A 178 1.64 -21.33 -3.10
CA GLU A 178 0.32 -21.92 -2.89
C GLU A 178 0.11 -23.25 -3.66
N ASP A 179 0.90 -23.48 -4.72
CA ASP A 179 0.91 -24.72 -5.51
C ASP A 179 1.95 -25.75 -4.99
N GLY A 180 2.53 -25.51 -3.81
CA GLY A 180 3.48 -26.41 -3.16
C GLY A 180 4.88 -26.41 -3.79
N LYS A 181 5.21 -25.43 -4.65
CA LYS A 181 6.56 -25.29 -5.21
C LYS A 181 7.42 -24.41 -4.33
N GLU A 182 8.70 -24.75 -4.22
CA GLU A 182 9.66 -23.88 -3.56
C GLU A 182 10.13 -22.81 -4.55
N GLU A 183 9.97 -21.54 -4.19
CA GLU A 183 10.50 -20.40 -4.94
C GLU A 183 11.21 -19.42 -4.02
N THR A 184 12.07 -18.55 -4.59
CA THR A 184 12.74 -17.52 -3.80
C THR A 184 11.73 -16.47 -3.35
N VAL A 185 11.97 -15.82 -2.20
CA VAL A 185 11.11 -14.71 -1.75
C VAL A 185 11.05 -13.59 -2.78
N TYR A 186 12.13 -13.35 -3.53
CA TYR A 186 12.14 -12.35 -4.60
C TYR A 186 11.17 -12.73 -5.73
N ASP A 187 11.26 -13.98 -6.21
CA ASP A 187 10.40 -14.50 -7.28
C ASP A 187 8.94 -14.49 -6.85
N TYR A 188 8.65 -14.90 -5.61
CA TYR A 188 7.29 -14.88 -5.06
C TYR A 188 6.66 -13.49 -5.15
N PHE A 189 7.32 -12.44 -4.64
CA PHE A 189 6.79 -11.08 -4.76
C PHE A 189 6.73 -10.60 -6.21
N SER A 190 7.74 -10.93 -7.03
CA SER A 190 7.73 -10.58 -8.45
C SER A 190 6.54 -11.20 -9.20
N ASN A 191 6.14 -12.43 -8.82
CA ASN A 191 5.05 -13.19 -9.42
C ASN A 191 3.68 -12.75 -8.87
N GLU A 192 3.53 -12.56 -7.56
CA GLU A 192 2.28 -12.09 -6.93
C GLU A 192 1.93 -10.67 -7.40
N GLY A 193 2.94 -9.81 -7.58
CA GLY A 193 2.74 -8.45 -8.05
C GLY A 193 2.02 -7.55 -7.04
N ILE A 194 1.50 -6.43 -7.53
CA ILE A 194 0.69 -5.51 -6.74
C ILE A 194 -0.79 -5.85 -6.89
N GLY A 195 -1.52 -5.86 -5.78
CA GLY A 195 -2.95 -6.09 -5.80
C GLY A 195 -3.74 -4.90 -6.37
N SER A 196 -5.00 -5.17 -6.70
CA SER A 196 -5.97 -4.18 -7.18
C SER A 196 -7.21 -4.15 -6.27
N ILE A 197 -7.76 -2.94 -6.08
CA ILE A 197 -9.07 -2.67 -5.50
C ILE A 197 -9.86 -1.82 -6.50
N PRO A 198 -10.89 -2.36 -7.17
CA PRO A 198 -11.71 -1.59 -8.07
C PRO A 198 -12.47 -0.50 -7.31
N PHE A 199 -12.55 0.70 -7.87
CA PHE A 199 -13.36 1.78 -7.29
C PHE A 199 -14.85 1.39 -7.22
N GLY A 200 -15.31 0.50 -8.10
CA GLY A 200 -16.61 -0.15 -8.01
C GLY A 200 -16.83 -0.89 -6.69
N ALA A 201 -15.79 -1.45 -6.07
CA ALA A 201 -15.88 -2.07 -4.74
C ALA A 201 -16.09 -1.04 -3.63
N VAL A 202 -15.54 0.17 -3.78
CA VAL A 202 -15.79 1.29 -2.85
C VAL A 202 -17.26 1.70 -2.90
N MET A 203 -17.79 1.88 -4.11
CA MET A 203 -19.19 2.25 -4.31
C MET A 203 -20.13 1.12 -3.87
N ALA A 204 -19.80 -0.13 -4.18
CA ALA A 204 -20.54 -1.30 -3.73
C ALA A 204 -20.58 -1.41 -2.20
N LEU A 205 -19.45 -1.15 -1.52
CA LEU A 205 -19.39 -1.18 -0.07
C LEU A 205 -20.28 -0.08 0.55
N ALA A 206 -20.29 1.12 -0.05
CA ALA A 206 -21.18 2.21 0.37
C ALA A 206 -22.67 1.85 0.20
N ASP A 207 -23.04 1.24 -0.92
CA ASP A 207 -24.42 0.78 -1.18
C ASP A 207 -24.82 -0.37 -0.24
N ALA A 208 -23.89 -1.28 0.03
CA ALA A 208 -24.10 -2.49 0.82
C ALA A 208 -24.05 -2.28 2.34
N GLY A 209 -23.52 -1.14 2.81
CA GLY A 209 -23.14 -0.93 4.21
C GLY A 209 -24.27 -1.26 5.20
N LYS A 210 -25.51 -0.86 4.90
CA LYS A 210 -26.66 -1.05 5.79
C LYS A 210 -27.55 -2.25 5.46
N ILE A 211 -27.16 -3.07 4.48
CA ILE A 211 -27.96 -4.21 4.03
C ILE A 211 -27.74 -5.40 4.97
N GLU A 212 -28.76 -5.74 5.76
CA GLU A 212 -28.73 -6.88 6.70
C GLU A 212 -29.92 -7.84 6.51
N THR A 213 -30.91 -7.47 5.72
CA THR A 213 -32.09 -8.30 5.40
C THR A 213 -32.29 -8.40 3.89
N ASP A 214 -32.99 -9.43 3.44
CA ASP A 214 -33.37 -9.54 2.03
C ASP A 214 -34.43 -8.49 1.60
N ASP A 215 -34.63 -8.38 0.28
CA ASP A 215 -35.58 -7.42 -0.33
C ASP A 215 -37.03 -7.90 -0.21
N SER A 216 -37.29 -9.09 0.34
CA SER A 216 -38.64 -9.64 0.44
C SER A 216 -39.48 -8.84 1.45
N ALA A 217 -40.81 -8.84 1.26
CA ALA A 217 -41.74 -8.26 2.23
C ALA A 217 -41.59 -8.85 3.66
N ALA A 218 -41.06 -10.07 3.78
CA ALA A 218 -40.81 -10.74 5.06
C ALA A 218 -39.46 -10.34 5.71
N LYS A 219 -38.56 -9.68 4.98
CA LYS A 219 -37.22 -9.25 5.43
C LYS A 219 -36.43 -10.37 6.11
N GLY A 220 -36.34 -11.52 5.44
CA GLY A 220 -35.61 -12.67 5.95
C GLY A 220 -34.13 -12.36 6.13
N LYS A 221 -33.51 -12.90 7.19
CA LYS A 221 -32.05 -12.86 7.34
C LYS A 221 -31.42 -13.97 6.52
N VAL A 222 -30.30 -13.65 5.89
CA VAL A 222 -29.49 -14.61 5.12
C VAL A 222 -28.61 -15.40 6.10
N ASN A 223 -28.51 -16.72 5.92
CA ASN A 223 -27.76 -17.64 6.80
C ASN A 223 -28.04 -17.42 8.30
N ASP A 224 -29.32 -17.36 8.68
CA ASP A 224 -29.78 -17.08 10.05
C ASP A 224 -29.23 -15.77 10.67
N GLY A 225 -28.80 -14.83 9.83
CA GLY A 225 -28.21 -13.56 10.26
C GLY A 225 -26.72 -13.62 10.54
N ASN A 226 -26.01 -14.63 10.01
CA ASN A 226 -24.55 -14.66 10.07
C ASN A 226 -23.96 -13.47 9.30
N GLU A 227 -23.38 -12.54 10.04
CA GLU A 227 -22.85 -11.28 9.51
C GLU A 227 -21.79 -11.48 8.44
N SER A 228 -21.01 -12.58 8.44
CA SER A 228 -20.01 -12.83 7.40
C SER A 228 -20.61 -12.88 5.98
N PHE A 229 -21.90 -13.17 5.88
CA PHE A 229 -22.65 -13.22 4.62
C PHE A 229 -23.33 -11.91 4.26
N PHE A 230 -23.29 -10.90 5.13
CA PHE A 230 -23.83 -9.59 4.78
C PHE A 230 -23.06 -9.03 3.57
N PRO A 231 -23.72 -8.39 2.59
CA PRO A 231 -23.07 -7.99 1.35
C PRO A 231 -21.82 -7.15 1.58
N ARG A 232 -21.84 -6.25 2.58
CA ARG A 232 -20.69 -5.44 2.97
C ARG A 232 -19.47 -6.29 3.34
N ASN A 233 -19.66 -7.40 4.06
CA ASN A 233 -18.59 -8.25 4.56
C ASN A 233 -18.05 -9.15 3.44
N VAL A 234 -18.91 -9.62 2.54
CA VAL A 234 -18.48 -10.35 1.34
C VAL A 234 -17.62 -9.45 0.43
N ILE A 235 -18.10 -8.24 0.13
CA ILE A 235 -17.35 -7.23 -0.66
C ILE A 235 -16.04 -6.87 0.04
N TYR A 236 -16.09 -6.61 1.35
CA TYR A 236 -14.92 -6.30 2.15
C TYR A 236 -13.87 -7.41 2.10
N ASN A 237 -14.27 -8.67 2.34
CA ASN A 237 -13.33 -9.79 2.33
C ASN A 237 -12.72 -10.01 0.95
N LYS A 238 -13.51 -9.88 -0.12
CA LYS A 238 -13.00 -10.04 -1.48
C LYS A 238 -11.99 -8.97 -1.85
N TYR A 239 -12.28 -7.69 -1.59
CA TYR A 239 -11.51 -6.58 -2.16
C TYR A 239 -10.58 -5.89 -1.17
N PHE A 240 -10.97 -5.75 0.10
CA PHE A 240 -10.26 -4.92 1.09
C PHE A 240 -9.50 -5.73 2.15
N ASN A 241 -9.93 -6.97 2.45
CA ASN A 241 -9.24 -7.85 3.41
C ASN A 241 -8.03 -8.55 2.78
N LYS A 242 -7.16 -7.75 2.17
CA LYS A 242 -5.95 -8.17 1.47
C LYS A 242 -4.73 -7.54 2.14
N HIS A 243 -3.83 -8.38 2.62
CA HIS A 243 -2.60 -8.00 3.30
C HIS A 243 -1.43 -7.71 2.35
N ASN A 244 -1.58 -7.98 1.05
CA ASN A 244 -0.68 -7.42 0.05
C ASN A 244 -1.01 -5.95 -0.19
N VAL A 245 0.01 -5.17 -0.57
CA VAL A 245 -0.20 -3.79 -1.01
C VAL A 245 -1.05 -3.78 -2.27
N CYS A 246 -2.07 -2.92 -2.30
CA CYS A 246 -2.98 -2.79 -3.43
C CYS A 246 -3.04 -1.34 -3.92
N VAL A 247 -3.33 -1.15 -5.20
CA VAL A 247 -3.74 0.15 -5.78
C VAL A 247 -5.23 0.16 -6.06
N ILE A 248 -5.82 1.36 -6.11
CA ILE A 248 -7.23 1.52 -6.47
C ILE A 248 -7.34 1.77 -7.98
N THR A 249 -8.16 0.99 -8.68
CA THR A 249 -8.34 1.06 -10.14
C THR A 249 -9.73 1.63 -10.51
N PRO A 250 -9.89 2.30 -11.66
CA PRO A 250 -11.18 2.87 -12.10
C PRO A 250 -12.09 1.80 -12.72
N ASN A 251 -12.25 0.67 -12.05
CA ASN A 251 -12.96 -0.49 -12.55
C ASN A 251 -14.26 -0.73 -11.77
N ALA A 252 -15.30 -1.17 -12.47
CA ALA A 252 -16.56 -1.67 -11.92
C ALA A 252 -16.46 -3.17 -11.60
N ILE A 253 -17.25 -3.64 -10.64
CA ILE A 253 -17.31 -5.03 -10.20
C ILE A 253 -18.69 -5.64 -10.48
N ALA A 254 -18.78 -6.96 -10.34
CA ALA A 254 -20.01 -7.71 -10.60
C ALA A 254 -21.18 -7.21 -9.74
N TYR A 255 -20.94 -6.89 -8.46
CA TYR A 255 -21.96 -6.35 -7.57
C TYR A 255 -22.59 -5.04 -8.07
N ASN A 256 -21.86 -4.19 -8.79
CA ASN A 256 -22.43 -2.94 -9.32
C ASN A 256 -23.53 -3.20 -10.36
N ALA A 257 -23.61 -4.40 -10.94
CA ALA A 257 -24.68 -4.83 -11.84
C ALA A 257 -25.84 -5.54 -11.14
N THR A 258 -25.89 -5.52 -9.80
CA THR A 258 -27.00 -6.10 -9.04
C THR A 258 -28.27 -5.29 -9.26
N THR A 259 -29.38 -5.97 -9.52
CA THR A 259 -30.71 -5.39 -9.67
C THR A 259 -31.58 -5.68 -8.44
N TYR A 260 -32.68 -4.94 -8.29
CA TYR A 260 -33.74 -5.35 -7.36
C TYR A 260 -34.50 -6.57 -7.89
N TYR A 261 -35.17 -7.30 -7.00
CA TYR A 261 -36.03 -8.43 -7.34
C TYR A 261 -37.48 -8.12 -6.96
N ASN A 262 -38.42 -8.56 -7.79
CA ASN A 262 -39.83 -8.58 -7.44
C ASN A 262 -40.12 -9.74 -6.45
N ASP A 263 -41.27 -9.69 -5.77
CA ASP A 263 -41.70 -10.74 -4.81
C ASP A 263 -41.75 -12.15 -5.44
N ASP A 264 -41.90 -12.23 -6.76
CA ASP A 264 -41.89 -13.48 -7.52
C ASP A 264 -40.48 -14.01 -7.84
N GLY A 265 -39.42 -13.31 -7.41
CA GLY A 265 -38.02 -13.68 -7.62
C GLY A 265 -37.45 -13.27 -8.98
N VAL A 266 -38.20 -12.53 -9.80
CA VAL A 266 -37.72 -12.03 -11.09
C VAL A 266 -36.92 -10.75 -10.90
N ALA A 267 -35.73 -10.67 -11.52
CA ALA A 267 -34.92 -9.46 -11.54
C ALA A 267 -35.66 -8.32 -12.24
N THR A 268 -35.64 -7.13 -11.63
CA THR A 268 -36.14 -5.90 -12.23
C THR A 268 -35.10 -5.30 -13.17
N ASP A 269 -35.52 -4.36 -14.01
CA ASP A 269 -34.59 -3.54 -14.81
C ASP A 269 -33.88 -2.45 -13.99
N ASN A 270 -34.22 -2.31 -12.70
CA ASN A 270 -33.66 -1.30 -11.80
C ASN A 270 -32.39 -1.82 -11.12
N TYR A 271 -31.27 -1.18 -11.43
CA TYR A 271 -29.98 -1.45 -10.79
C TYR A 271 -29.95 -0.85 -9.37
N ARG A 272 -29.35 -1.58 -8.42
CA ARG A 272 -29.05 -1.07 -7.07
C ARG A 272 -28.07 0.10 -7.11
N ALA A 273 -27.10 0.04 -8.02
CA ALA A 273 -26.18 1.14 -8.34
C ALA A 273 -26.90 2.25 -9.13
N SER A 274 -27.85 2.92 -8.48
CA SER A 274 -28.64 4.02 -9.08
C SER A 274 -27.78 5.21 -9.53
N TRP A 275 -26.56 5.31 -8.99
CA TRP A 275 -25.56 6.32 -9.33
C TRP A 275 -24.78 6.03 -10.61
N ALA A 276 -24.86 4.80 -11.13
CA ALA A 276 -24.07 4.35 -12.27
C ALA A 276 -24.67 4.81 -13.61
N ASP A 277 -23.82 5.36 -14.48
CA ASP A 277 -24.19 5.62 -15.87
C ASP A 277 -24.22 4.34 -16.71
N GLU A 278 -24.64 4.47 -17.97
CA GLU A 278 -24.79 3.32 -18.87
C GLU A 278 -23.45 2.64 -19.17
N ASN A 279 -22.35 3.42 -19.19
CA ASN A 279 -21.01 2.86 -19.37
C ASN A 279 -20.62 2.00 -18.17
N THR A 280 -20.80 2.50 -16.95
CA THR A 280 -20.52 1.76 -15.73
C THR A 280 -21.42 0.55 -15.57
N LYS A 281 -22.71 0.65 -15.93
CA LYS A 281 -23.63 -0.50 -15.95
C LYS A 281 -23.16 -1.57 -16.93
N THR A 282 -22.70 -1.17 -18.11
CA THR A 282 -22.14 -2.09 -19.11
C THR A 282 -20.86 -2.76 -18.59
N ALA A 283 -19.94 -1.99 -18.01
CA ALA A 283 -18.70 -2.50 -17.42
C ALA A 283 -18.99 -3.47 -16.26
N ALA A 284 -19.91 -3.12 -15.36
CA ALA A 284 -20.33 -3.97 -14.25
C ALA A 284 -20.98 -5.28 -14.74
N LYS A 285 -21.77 -5.20 -15.82
CA LYS A 285 -22.38 -6.39 -16.44
C LYS A 285 -21.33 -7.29 -17.07
N ALA A 286 -20.34 -6.71 -17.76
CA ALA A 286 -19.19 -7.46 -18.26
C ALA A 286 -18.39 -8.12 -17.12
N ALA A 287 -18.12 -7.40 -16.03
CA ALA A 287 -17.45 -7.95 -14.85
C ALA A 287 -18.25 -9.11 -14.23
N ARG A 288 -19.58 -8.99 -14.21
CA ARG A 288 -20.50 -10.04 -13.75
C ARG A 288 -20.49 -11.26 -14.68
N ASP A 289 -20.53 -11.04 -15.99
CA ASP A 289 -20.49 -12.11 -16.99
C ASP A 289 -19.13 -12.82 -16.98
N GLU A 290 -18.02 -12.10 -16.81
CA GLU A 290 -16.69 -12.66 -16.59
C GLU A 290 -16.62 -13.47 -15.30
N PHE A 291 -17.15 -12.93 -14.20
CA PHE A 291 -17.26 -13.64 -12.92
C PHE A 291 -18.05 -14.95 -13.08
N TYR A 292 -19.20 -14.92 -13.77
CA TYR A 292 -20.04 -16.11 -14.00
C TYR A 292 -19.46 -17.10 -15.01
N ASN A 293 -18.77 -16.62 -16.05
CA ASN A 293 -18.08 -17.48 -17.00
C ASN A 293 -16.85 -18.15 -16.36
N ALA A 294 -16.12 -17.42 -15.52
CA ALA A 294 -15.07 -17.98 -14.68
C ALA A 294 -15.62 -18.99 -13.65
N SER A 295 -16.89 -18.91 -13.26
CA SER A 295 -17.54 -19.82 -12.30
C SER A 295 -18.46 -20.87 -12.92
N ASN A 296 -18.33 -21.16 -14.23
CA ASN A 296 -19.14 -22.18 -14.91
C ASN A 296 -18.70 -23.62 -14.54
N GLU A 297 -19.64 -24.58 -14.55
CA GLU A 297 -19.68 -25.89 -13.85
C GLU A 297 -18.44 -26.81 -13.85
N ASN A 298 -17.44 -26.60 -14.72
CA ASN A 298 -16.20 -27.41 -14.77
C ASN A 298 -14.95 -26.59 -14.43
N LYS A 299 -15.10 -25.35 -13.95
CA LYS A 299 -14.01 -24.36 -13.80
C LYS A 299 -14.20 -23.39 -12.62
N LEU A 300 -14.84 -23.77 -11.52
CA LEU A 300 -14.69 -23.06 -10.24
C LEU A 300 -13.26 -23.27 -9.67
N VAL A 301 -12.26 -23.04 -10.51
CA VAL A 301 -10.86 -23.38 -10.32
C VAL A 301 -10.10 -22.06 -10.36
N GLY A 302 -9.71 -21.55 -9.20
CA GLY A 302 -8.82 -20.40 -9.08
C GLY A 302 -9.27 -19.29 -8.12
N LYS A 303 -8.35 -18.35 -7.91
CA LYS A 303 -8.51 -17.11 -7.12
C LYS A 303 -9.60 -16.26 -7.77
N GLU A 304 -10.62 -15.83 -7.01
CA GLU A 304 -11.59 -14.86 -7.55
C GLU A 304 -10.86 -13.61 -8.03
N SER A 305 -11.05 -13.24 -9.31
CA SER A 305 -10.46 -12.01 -9.83
C SER A 305 -10.98 -10.82 -9.05
N THR A 306 -10.06 -9.90 -8.75
CA THR A 306 -10.36 -8.63 -8.10
C THR A 306 -10.15 -7.44 -9.01
N ASP A 307 -9.84 -7.65 -10.29
CA ASP A 307 -9.47 -6.54 -11.18
C ASP A 307 -10.68 -5.74 -11.63
N GLY A 308 -11.84 -6.37 -11.80
CA GLY A 308 -13.03 -5.75 -12.37
C GLY A 308 -12.84 -5.31 -13.83
N VAL A 309 -13.80 -4.54 -14.35
CA VAL A 309 -13.79 -4.04 -15.74
C VAL A 309 -13.81 -2.51 -15.74
N TYR A 310 -13.00 -1.89 -16.60
CA TYR A 310 -12.87 -0.43 -16.66
C TYR A 310 -14.23 0.27 -16.84
N SER A 311 -14.47 1.29 -16.00
CA SER A 311 -15.59 2.22 -16.13
C SER A 311 -15.05 3.60 -16.52
N GLU A 312 -15.61 4.16 -17.59
CA GLU A 312 -15.31 5.51 -18.04
C GLU A 312 -15.79 6.56 -17.02
N GLN A 313 -16.91 6.32 -16.34
CA GLN A 313 -17.41 7.20 -15.28
C GLN A 313 -16.39 7.34 -14.15
N PHE A 314 -15.80 6.22 -13.70
CA PHE A 314 -14.75 6.23 -12.69
C PHE A 314 -13.44 6.80 -13.24
N GLY A 315 -13.08 6.41 -14.44
CA GLY A 315 -11.87 6.87 -15.12
C GLY A 315 -11.87 8.38 -15.44
N LYS A 316 -13.02 9.06 -15.36
CA LYS A 316 -13.17 10.53 -15.48
C LYS A 316 -13.07 11.27 -14.16
N LEU A 317 -13.10 10.59 -13.02
CA LEU A 317 -12.96 11.27 -11.73
C LEU A 317 -11.56 11.90 -11.61
N PRO A 318 -11.43 13.08 -10.97
CA PRO A 318 -10.17 13.80 -10.84
C PRO A 318 -9.00 12.95 -10.34
N GLY A 319 -9.26 12.06 -9.38
CA GLY A 319 -8.24 11.19 -8.79
C GLY A 319 -7.63 10.15 -9.73
N PHE A 320 -8.25 9.89 -10.89
CA PHE A 320 -7.73 8.97 -11.91
C PHE A 320 -7.18 9.70 -13.15
N GLN A 321 -7.09 11.03 -13.14
CA GLN A 321 -6.60 11.80 -14.30
C GLN A 321 -5.07 11.87 -14.40
N VAL A 322 -4.35 11.61 -13.30
CA VAL A 322 -2.88 11.66 -13.28
C VAL A 322 -2.33 10.43 -14.01
N ASN A 323 -1.40 10.64 -14.96
CA ASN A 323 -0.78 9.53 -15.69
C ASN A 323 0.12 8.69 -14.77
N THR A 324 -0.32 7.47 -14.47
CA THR A 324 0.44 6.50 -13.67
C THR A 324 0.90 5.29 -14.49
N LYS A 325 0.59 5.22 -15.78
CA LYS A 325 0.87 4.02 -16.61
C LYS A 325 2.35 3.76 -16.79
N ASP A 326 3.15 4.83 -16.84
CA ASP A 326 4.61 4.75 -16.87
C ASP A 326 5.22 4.31 -15.53
N VAL A 327 4.45 4.43 -14.44
CA VAL A 327 4.85 4.07 -13.08
C VAL A 327 4.42 2.64 -12.77
N LEU A 328 3.25 2.21 -13.24
CA LEU A 328 2.72 0.87 -13.06
C LEU A 328 2.23 0.31 -14.39
N PRO A 329 3.13 -0.12 -15.29
CA PRO A 329 2.78 -0.56 -16.63
C PRO A 329 1.95 -1.85 -16.67
N GLN A 330 1.86 -2.58 -15.55
CA GLN A 330 0.95 -3.71 -15.40
C GLN A 330 -0.52 -3.28 -15.43
N PHE A 331 -0.84 -2.01 -15.22
CA PHE A 331 -2.20 -1.48 -15.35
C PHE A 331 -2.36 -0.71 -16.65
N THR A 332 -3.41 -1.03 -17.40
CA THR A 332 -3.76 -0.37 -18.66
C THR A 332 -4.32 1.04 -18.46
N ASN A 333 -4.85 1.33 -17.27
CA ASN A 333 -5.48 2.59 -16.89
C ASN A 333 -4.76 3.23 -15.70
N ASN A 334 -4.99 4.54 -15.51
CA ASN A 334 -4.46 5.25 -14.36
C ASN A 334 -5.06 4.68 -13.07
N VAL A 335 -4.27 4.68 -12.00
CA VAL A 335 -4.73 4.31 -10.66
C VAL A 335 -5.01 5.56 -9.83
N LEU A 336 -5.72 5.41 -8.72
CA LEU A 336 -6.06 6.53 -7.85
C LEU A 336 -4.78 7.19 -7.31
N THR A 337 -4.65 8.50 -7.49
CA THR A 337 -3.62 9.30 -6.84
C THR A 337 -4.22 10.16 -5.73
N ASP A 338 -3.41 10.93 -5.00
CA ASP A 338 -3.87 12.10 -4.23
C ASP A 338 -3.88 13.36 -5.12
N SER A 339 -4.14 14.53 -4.51
CA SER A 339 -4.12 15.83 -5.18
C SER A 339 -2.72 16.29 -5.62
N ALA A 340 -1.66 15.72 -5.06
CA ALA A 340 -0.27 15.96 -5.45
C ALA A 340 0.19 15.02 -6.59
N GLY A 341 -0.61 14.01 -6.95
CA GLY A 341 -0.30 13.03 -7.98
C GLY A 341 0.45 11.80 -7.47
N GLU A 342 0.55 11.60 -6.16
CA GLU A 342 1.13 10.38 -5.58
C GLU A 342 0.10 9.26 -5.52
N ILE A 343 0.50 8.04 -5.87
CA ILE A 343 -0.39 6.87 -5.94
C ILE A 343 -0.92 6.52 -4.54
N ILE A 344 -2.22 6.32 -4.44
CA ILE A 344 -2.85 5.80 -3.23
C ILE A 344 -2.63 4.29 -3.17
N LEU A 345 -1.97 3.85 -2.10
CA LEU A 345 -1.83 2.45 -1.74
C LEU A 345 -2.82 2.10 -0.63
N ALA A 346 -3.39 0.91 -0.69
CA ALA A 346 -4.25 0.35 0.35
C ALA A 346 -3.64 -0.97 0.84
N VAL A 347 -3.56 -1.15 2.15
CA VAL A 347 -3.12 -2.43 2.75
C VAL A 347 -3.96 -2.75 3.98
N ARG A 348 -4.42 -3.99 4.09
CA ARG A 348 -4.92 -4.55 5.34
C ARG A 348 -3.74 -4.89 6.23
N ALA A 349 -3.63 -4.22 7.37
CA ALA A 349 -2.57 -4.49 8.32
C ALA A 349 -3.03 -4.21 9.76
N GLY A 350 -2.25 -4.70 10.71
CA GLY A 350 -2.55 -4.47 12.12
C GLY A 350 -1.59 -5.18 13.06
N ALA A 351 -1.63 -4.76 14.31
CA ALA A 351 -0.85 -5.36 15.40
C ALA A 351 -1.72 -6.32 16.22
N SER A 352 -1.15 -6.88 17.29
CA SER A 352 -1.94 -7.61 18.29
C SER A 352 -3.05 -6.76 18.93
N SER A 353 -2.93 -5.44 18.88
CA SER A 353 -3.84 -4.46 19.50
C SER A 353 -4.89 -3.87 18.55
N TYR A 354 -4.75 -4.00 17.23
CA TYR A 354 -5.75 -3.52 16.25
C TYR A 354 -5.56 -4.17 14.88
N GLN A 355 -6.61 -4.15 14.05
CA GLN A 355 -6.53 -4.39 12.62
C GLN A 355 -7.21 -3.23 11.88
N GLY A 356 -6.78 -2.91 10.67
CA GLY A 356 -7.34 -1.80 9.92
C GLY A 356 -6.92 -1.77 8.46
N ILE A 357 -7.53 -0.84 7.72
CA ILE A 357 -7.10 -0.50 6.36
C ILE A 357 -6.25 0.75 6.45
N HIS A 358 -5.00 0.65 5.99
CA HIS A 358 -4.10 1.77 5.85
C HIS A 358 -4.17 2.26 4.39
N LEU A 359 -4.65 3.49 4.21
CA LEU A 359 -4.57 4.21 2.94
C LEU A 359 -3.36 5.10 2.97
N MET A 360 -2.46 5.00 2.00
CA MET A 360 -1.12 5.58 2.08
C MET A 360 -0.72 6.30 0.82
N THR A 361 0.11 7.32 0.97
CA THR A 361 0.90 7.88 -0.13
C THR A 361 2.36 7.84 0.26
N ILE A 362 3.20 7.54 -0.71
CA ILE A 362 4.64 7.51 -0.54
C ILE A 362 5.22 8.62 -1.39
N LYS A 363 5.93 9.53 -0.75
CA LYS A 363 6.82 10.44 -1.45
C LYS A 363 8.25 10.03 -1.18
N ARG A 364 9.00 9.72 -2.23
CA ARG A 364 10.42 9.44 -2.09
C ARG A 364 11.15 10.69 -1.60
N SER A 365 12.06 10.48 -0.67
CA SER A 365 13.12 11.42 -0.32
C SER A 365 13.85 11.88 -1.59
N ALA A 366 14.29 13.14 -1.58
CA ALA A 366 15.19 13.72 -2.58
C ALA A 366 16.47 12.90 -2.81
N LEU A 367 16.82 11.95 -1.93
CA LEU A 367 17.88 10.96 -2.18
C LEU A 367 17.69 10.21 -3.51
N SER A 368 16.45 9.96 -3.93
CA SER A 368 16.14 9.32 -5.21
C SER A 368 16.38 10.21 -6.44
N LEU A 369 16.58 11.51 -6.23
CA LEU A 369 16.83 12.50 -7.28
C LEU A 369 18.25 13.10 -7.19
N TYR A 370 18.85 13.14 -5.99
CA TYR A 370 20.06 13.90 -5.70
C TYR A 370 21.10 13.13 -4.86
N GLY A 371 20.97 11.82 -4.71
CA GLY A 371 21.65 11.10 -3.63
C GLY A 371 23.03 10.52 -3.91
N THR A 372 23.34 9.93 -5.08
CA THR A 372 24.54 9.07 -5.18
C THR A 372 25.17 8.93 -6.57
N SER A 373 26.51 8.97 -6.69
CA SER A 373 27.25 8.57 -7.90
C SER A 373 28.02 7.26 -7.65
N PHE A 374 28.57 6.68 -8.72
CA PHE A 374 29.46 5.53 -8.61
C PHE A 374 30.92 5.98 -8.59
N ASP A 375 31.69 5.47 -7.63
CA ASP A 375 33.16 5.48 -7.63
C ASP A 375 33.65 4.06 -7.89
N GLY A 376 33.84 3.70 -9.16
CA GLY A 376 34.01 2.30 -9.54
C GLY A 376 32.76 1.47 -9.22
N ASN A 377 32.90 0.45 -8.37
CA ASN A 377 31.79 -0.42 -7.91
C ASN A 377 31.15 0.03 -6.59
N VAL A 378 31.56 1.19 -6.07
CA VAL A 378 31.11 1.69 -4.76
C VAL A 378 30.13 2.83 -4.98
N VAL A 379 28.96 2.74 -4.35
CA VAL A 379 27.97 3.82 -4.32
C VAL A 379 28.46 4.90 -3.35
N LYS A 380 28.76 6.10 -3.85
CA LYS A 380 29.09 7.29 -3.06
C LYS A 380 27.98 8.33 -3.13
N GLU A 381 27.88 9.19 -2.13
CA GLU A 381 26.92 10.30 -2.14
C GLU A 381 27.28 11.31 -3.25
N ASN A 382 26.29 11.88 -3.93
CA ASN A 382 26.53 13.00 -4.84
C ASN A 382 26.88 14.23 -4.00
N THR A 383 28.13 14.64 -4.08
CA THR A 383 28.55 15.96 -3.64
C THR A 383 28.12 17.00 -4.67
N LEU A 384 28.11 18.30 -4.32
CA LEU A 384 27.92 19.40 -5.28
C LEU A 384 28.81 19.25 -6.54
N SER A 385 29.98 18.62 -6.41
CA SER A 385 30.91 18.29 -7.51
C SER A 385 30.41 17.25 -8.53
N ASP A 386 29.42 16.42 -8.20
CA ASP A 386 29.01 15.24 -9.00
C ASP A 386 27.83 15.51 -9.95
N VAL A 387 27.18 16.67 -9.83
CA VAL A 387 26.06 17.13 -10.69
C VAL A 387 26.50 18.13 -11.78
N GLY A 388 27.81 18.33 -11.96
CA GLY A 388 28.35 19.22 -12.99
C GLY A 388 28.81 18.49 -14.26
N THR A 389 28.63 19.12 -15.42
CA THR A 389 29.20 18.62 -16.68
C THR A 389 30.69 18.96 -16.73
N LYS A 390 31.53 17.94 -16.92
CA LYS A 390 32.99 18.11 -17.02
C LYS A 390 33.37 18.40 -18.48
N THR A 391 33.68 19.66 -18.79
CA THR A 391 34.19 20.06 -20.12
C THR A 391 35.60 20.58 -19.97
N LYS A 392 36.58 19.97 -20.67
CA LYS A 392 38.01 20.36 -20.65
C LYS A 392 38.59 20.50 -19.23
N GLY A 393 38.31 19.55 -18.35
CA GLY A 393 38.85 19.54 -16.98
C GLY A 393 38.24 20.58 -16.03
N LYS A 394 37.26 21.37 -16.49
CA LYS A 394 36.53 22.34 -15.67
C LYS A 394 35.09 21.85 -15.46
N ILE A 395 34.66 21.80 -14.20
CA ILE A 395 33.30 21.41 -13.82
C ILE A 395 32.40 22.63 -13.99
N SER A 396 31.33 22.51 -14.78
CA SER A 396 30.28 23.53 -14.90
C SER A 396 29.01 23.01 -14.25
N TYR A 397 28.51 23.75 -13.26
CA TYR A 397 27.26 23.43 -12.57
C TYR A 397 26.08 24.00 -13.36
N THR A 398 24.97 23.27 -13.46
CA THR A 398 23.67 23.93 -13.66
C THR A 398 23.37 24.71 -12.38
N LYS A 399 23.11 26.01 -12.53
CA LYS A 399 23.00 26.99 -11.44
C LYS A 399 21.87 26.71 -10.43
N ASP A 400 21.05 25.69 -10.68
CA ASP A 400 19.76 25.43 -10.00
C ASP A 400 19.58 23.96 -9.54
N SER A 401 20.67 23.20 -9.32
CA SER A 401 20.56 21.80 -8.84
C SER A 401 20.50 21.72 -7.31
N PRO A 402 19.43 21.17 -6.70
CA PRO A 402 19.27 21.11 -5.25
C PRO A 402 20.09 20.00 -4.58
N SER A 403 20.44 20.21 -3.30
CA SER A 403 21.24 19.29 -2.46
C SER A 403 20.39 18.52 -1.44
N LEU A 404 20.99 17.48 -0.82
CA LEU A 404 20.37 16.77 0.30
C LEU A 404 20.03 17.72 1.46
N SER A 405 20.93 18.64 1.80
CA SER A 405 20.71 19.67 2.82
C SER A 405 19.57 20.64 2.47
N ASP A 406 19.33 20.90 1.17
CA ASP A 406 18.20 21.71 0.74
C ASP A 406 16.89 20.97 0.99
N TYR A 407 16.83 19.66 0.69
CA TYR A 407 15.63 18.86 0.94
C TYR A 407 15.31 18.66 2.44
N TYR A 408 16.34 18.59 3.30
CA TYR A 408 16.17 18.50 4.75
C TYR A 408 16.35 19.85 5.45
N THR A 409 16.19 20.95 4.72
CA THR A 409 16.31 22.30 5.29
C THR A 409 15.41 22.46 6.52
N ILE A 410 15.93 23.16 7.52
CA ILE A 410 15.19 23.62 8.71
C ILE A 410 14.87 25.12 8.64
N TYR A 411 15.06 25.75 7.48
CA TYR A 411 14.67 27.14 7.24
C TYR A 411 13.21 27.24 6.85
N THR A 412 12.47 28.19 7.41
CA THR A 412 11.07 28.43 7.02
C THR A 412 10.95 28.86 5.56
N PRO A 413 9.82 28.57 4.86
CA PRO A 413 9.61 29.00 3.48
C PRO A 413 9.81 30.50 3.24
N ASP A 414 9.57 31.35 4.25
CA ASP A 414 9.75 32.81 4.15
C ASP A 414 11.18 33.28 4.40
N SER A 415 12.07 32.38 4.80
CA SER A 415 13.48 32.68 4.94
C SER A 415 14.14 32.89 3.58
N ASN A 416 15.02 33.90 3.48
CA ASN A 416 15.91 34.06 2.33
C ASN A 416 16.94 32.93 2.17
N LYS A 417 17.05 32.04 3.18
CA LYS A 417 17.86 30.82 3.15
C LYS A 417 17.04 29.59 2.74
N TYR A 418 15.73 29.76 2.49
CA TYR A 418 14.92 28.67 1.98
C TYR A 418 15.38 28.27 0.59
N PRO A 419 15.55 26.97 0.31
CA PRO A 419 16.09 26.54 -0.95
C PRO A 419 15.07 26.73 -2.09
N THR A 420 15.58 27.15 -3.24
CA THR A 420 14.80 27.41 -4.44
C THR A 420 15.42 26.72 -5.64
N VAL A 421 14.58 26.26 -6.57
CA VAL A 421 14.99 25.68 -7.86
C VAL A 421 14.24 26.42 -8.95
N ASN A 422 14.97 26.99 -9.91
CA ASN A 422 14.41 27.82 -10.99
C ASN A 422 13.52 28.97 -10.47
N GLY A 423 13.90 29.58 -9.33
CA GLY A 423 13.15 30.67 -8.71
C GLY A 423 11.91 30.25 -7.90
N ASN A 424 11.57 28.97 -7.86
CA ASN A 424 10.45 28.44 -7.07
C ASN A 424 10.96 27.84 -5.76
N LYS A 425 10.22 28.06 -4.66
CA LYS A 425 10.49 27.41 -3.37
C LYS A 425 10.44 25.89 -3.56
N MET A 426 11.43 25.18 -3.04
CA MET A 426 11.45 23.72 -3.09
C MET A 426 10.35 23.11 -2.21
N SER A 427 9.87 21.93 -2.59
CA SER A 427 9.20 21.03 -1.64
C SER A 427 10.28 20.24 -0.89
N THR A 428 10.27 20.32 0.43
CA THR A 428 11.25 19.77 1.36
C THR A 428 10.57 18.80 2.31
N TYR A 429 11.33 17.89 2.91
CA TYR A 429 10.79 16.94 3.90
C TYR A 429 10.05 17.69 5.04
N VAL A 430 10.63 18.81 5.49
CA VAL A 430 10.11 19.58 6.63
C VAL A 430 8.86 20.42 6.28
N ASN A 431 8.49 20.60 5.00
CA ASN A 431 7.31 21.40 4.62
C ASN A 431 6.21 20.65 3.85
N TYR A 432 6.33 19.34 3.65
CA TYR A 432 5.43 18.57 2.80
C TYR A 432 3.93 18.72 3.09
N ASN A 433 3.54 18.85 4.36
CA ASN A 433 2.14 18.93 4.79
C ASN A 433 1.78 20.24 5.51
N VAL A 434 2.67 21.22 5.56
CA VAL A 434 2.51 22.37 6.47
C VAL A 434 2.05 23.64 5.77
N HIS A 435 1.01 24.26 6.33
CA HIS A 435 0.37 25.48 5.82
C HIS A 435 0.92 26.78 6.43
N ASP A 436 1.56 26.75 7.61
CA ASP A 436 2.09 27.95 8.27
C ASP A 436 3.51 27.81 8.88
N ASN A 437 4.08 28.94 9.30
CA ASN A 437 5.46 29.00 9.81
C ASN A 437 5.64 28.37 11.21
N SER A 438 4.60 28.29 12.05
CA SER A 438 4.67 27.72 13.40
C SER A 438 4.80 26.20 13.35
N ASP A 439 4.01 25.57 12.50
CA ASP A 439 4.04 24.14 12.24
C ASP A 439 5.40 23.70 11.68
N TYR A 440 5.99 24.55 10.83
CA TYR A 440 7.31 24.31 10.26
C TYR A 440 8.41 24.29 11.33
N ALA A 441 8.43 25.27 12.23
CA ALA A 441 9.43 25.35 13.30
C ALA A 441 9.36 24.14 14.24
N THR A 442 8.14 23.66 14.50
CA THR A 442 7.89 22.45 15.31
C THR A 442 8.44 21.20 14.62
N ARG A 443 8.13 21.00 13.33
CA ARG A 443 8.68 19.87 12.55
C ARG A 443 10.19 19.88 12.47
N ALA A 444 10.79 21.05 12.24
CA ALA A 444 12.25 21.21 12.24
C ALA A 444 12.87 20.80 13.60
N GLY A 445 12.22 21.16 14.71
CA GLY A 445 12.63 20.77 16.07
C GLY A 445 12.61 19.26 16.31
N TRP A 446 11.55 18.58 15.85
CA TRP A 446 11.42 17.12 15.95
C TRP A 446 12.56 16.40 15.20
N ILE A 447 12.79 16.76 13.93
CA ILE A 447 13.83 16.14 13.11
C ILE A 447 15.22 16.36 13.72
N SER A 448 15.52 17.59 14.15
CA SER A 448 16.79 17.90 14.82
C SER A 448 16.99 17.05 16.09
N SER A 449 15.93 16.78 16.84
CA SER A 449 15.99 15.97 18.07
C SER A 449 16.21 14.48 17.75
N ALA A 450 15.46 13.94 16.79
CA ALA A 450 15.58 12.56 16.33
C ALA A 450 17.00 12.25 15.80
N ILE A 451 17.59 13.17 15.03
CA ILE A 451 18.97 13.06 14.54
C ILE A 451 19.96 12.97 15.70
N LYS A 452 19.73 13.71 16.80
CA LYS A 452 20.63 13.70 17.97
C LYS A 452 20.48 12.44 18.80
N SER A 453 19.26 11.92 18.95
CA SER A 453 18.96 10.81 19.86
C SER A 453 19.16 9.42 19.25
N SER A 454 18.98 9.28 17.93
CA SER A 454 18.72 7.95 17.32
C SER A 454 19.58 7.62 16.09
N PHE A 455 20.70 8.33 15.91
CA PHE A 455 21.51 8.35 14.69
C PHE A 455 22.14 6.99 14.28
N SER A 456 22.71 6.26 15.22
CA SER A 456 23.27 4.93 14.99
C SER A 456 23.75 4.38 16.32
N ASP A 457 23.45 3.11 16.59
CA ASP A 457 23.97 2.42 17.76
C ASP A 457 25.51 2.29 17.70
N ASN A 458 26.10 2.51 16.51
CA ASN A 458 27.53 2.47 16.23
C ASN A 458 28.17 3.86 16.09
N ILE A 459 27.45 4.96 16.33
CA ILE A 459 27.99 6.33 16.15
C ILE A 459 29.28 6.55 16.93
N SER A 460 29.35 6.03 18.15
CA SER A 460 30.52 6.07 19.03
C SER A 460 31.73 5.38 18.39
N THR A 461 31.49 4.28 17.67
CA THR A 461 32.56 3.56 16.95
C THR A 461 33.05 4.35 15.74
N TYR A 462 32.18 5.06 15.02
CA TYR A 462 32.56 5.92 13.89
C TYR A 462 33.33 7.15 14.36
N LEU A 463 32.89 7.77 15.46
CA LEU A 463 33.60 8.87 16.10
C LEU A 463 34.99 8.43 16.58
N PHE A 464 35.10 7.26 17.21
CA PHE A 464 36.38 6.70 17.61
C PHE A 464 37.33 6.53 16.42
N GLN A 465 36.88 5.91 15.32
CA GLN A 465 37.70 5.76 14.12
C GLN A 465 38.16 7.12 13.59
N TYR A 466 37.24 8.08 13.47
CA TYR A 466 37.56 9.43 13.03
C TYR A 466 38.64 10.09 13.90
N LEU A 467 38.54 9.98 15.23
CA LEU A 467 39.52 10.54 16.15
C LEU A 467 40.89 9.87 16.04
N VAL A 468 40.93 8.55 15.80
CA VAL A 468 42.18 7.81 15.57
C VAL A 468 42.82 8.21 14.23
N GLU A 469 42.04 8.24 13.14
CA GLU A 469 42.54 8.57 11.80
C GLU A 469 43.02 10.01 11.67
N ASN A 470 42.44 10.94 12.43
CA ASN A 470 42.85 12.35 12.48
C ASN A 470 43.93 12.65 13.54
N GLY A 471 44.56 11.62 14.12
CA GLY A 471 45.65 11.78 15.09
C GLY A 471 45.23 12.48 16.38
N LYS A 472 43.94 12.46 16.73
CA LYS A 472 43.40 13.04 17.97
C LYS A 472 43.47 12.09 19.16
N ILE A 473 43.84 10.83 18.93
CA ILE A 473 44.07 9.81 19.95
C ILE A 473 45.47 9.24 19.75
N GLU A 474 46.27 9.24 20.82
CA GLU A 474 47.58 8.58 20.85
C GLU A 474 47.48 7.33 21.74
N PHE A 475 47.70 6.15 21.17
CA PHE A 475 47.77 4.92 21.95
C PHE A 475 49.19 4.74 22.48
N LYS A 476 49.33 4.63 23.80
CA LYS A 476 50.63 4.29 24.43
C LYS A 476 50.95 2.80 24.36
N ASN A 477 49.97 1.96 24.01
CA ASN A 477 50.11 0.51 23.86
C ASN A 477 49.48 0.08 22.53
N GLU A 478 50.31 -0.46 21.63
CA GLU A 478 49.90 -0.82 20.26
C GLU A 478 49.04 -2.09 20.20
N GLU A 479 49.19 -3.01 21.15
CA GLU A 479 48.35 -4.21 21.26
C GLU A 479 46.92 -3.84 21.67
N ILE A 480 46.78 -2.91 22.61
CA ILE A 480 45.48 -2.34 23.01
C ILE A 480 44.87 -1.59 21.81
N ALA A 481 45.67 -0.79 21.09
CA ALA A 481 45.21 -0.09 19.89
C ALA A 481 44.65 -1.06 18.85
N THR A 482 45.37 -2.15 18.58
CA THR A 482 44.96 -3.20 17.64
C THR A 482 43.70 -3.92 18.10
N SER A 483 43.62 -4.26 19.39
CA SER A 483 42.47 -4.94 19.98
C SER A 483 41.20 -4.08 19.88
N ILE A 484 41.29 -2.77 20.18
CA ILE A 484 40.15 -1.85 20.07
C ILE A 484 39.74 -1.66 18.60
N LYS A 485 40.70 -1.51 17.67
CA LYS A 485 40.41 -1.43 16.23
C LYS A 485 39.69 -2.68 15.71
N ASN A 486 40.10 -3.87 16.17
CA ASN A 486 39.45 -5.13 15.83
C ASN A 486 38.06 -5.25 16.46
N TYR A 487 37.90 -4.89 17.74
CA TYR A 487 36.61 -4.85 18.41
C TYR A 487 35.61 -3.97 17.66
N VAL A 488 36.02 -2.77 17.23
CA VAL A 488 35.18 -1.85 16.44
C VAL A 488 34.73 -2.50 15.13
N LYS A 489 35.63 -3.15 14.39
CA LYS A 489 35.30 -3.87 13.14
C LYS A 489 34.31 -5.01 13.39
N ILE A 490 34.57 -5.85 14.38
CA ILE A 490 33.72 -6.99 14.75
C ILE A 490 32.35 -6.51 15.19
N LYS A 491 32.28 -5.47 16.04
CA LYS A 491 31.02 -4.92 16.53
C LYS A 491 30.15 -4.40 15.39
N ARG A 492 30.73 -3.63 14.46
CA ARG A 492 30.01 -3.11 13.29
C ARG A 492 29.55 -4.23 12.35
N LYS A 493 30.40 -5.23 12.09
CA LYS A 493 30.03 -6.40 11.29
C LYS A 493 28.89 -7.17 11.94
N SER A 494 28.98 -7.46 13.23
CA SER A 494 27.92 -8.13 13.98
C SER A 494 26.61 -7.36 13.92
N THR A 495 26.61 -6.03 14.06
CA THR A 495 25.39 -5.22 13.89
C THR A 495 24.82 -5.35 12.48
N LYS A 496 25.65 -5.24 11.43
CA LYS A 496 25.22 -5.39 10.03
C LYS A 496 24.59 -6.77 9.79
N ASP A 497 25.28 -7.83 10.21
CA ASP A 497 24.85 -9.22 10.03
C ASP A 497 23.51 -9.46 10.76
N SER A 498 23.35 -8.96 12.00
CA SER A 498 22.09 -9.03 12.74
C SER A 498 20.96 -8.25 12.06
N SER A 499 21.20 -7.02 11.61
CA SER A 499 20.17 -6.22 10.92
C SER A 499 19.72 -6.87 9.63
N TYR A 500 20.66 -7.41 8.83
CA TYR A 500 20.32 -8.12 7.60
C TYR A 500 19.52 -9.39 7.90
N LYS A 501 19.91 -10.17 8.92
CA LYS A 501 19.15 -11.36 9.33
C LYS A 501 17.72 -11.02 9.72
N THR A 502 17.52 -10.01 10.58
CA THR A 502 16.17 -9.56 10.97
C THR A 502 15.36 -9.11 9.75
N TRP A 503 15.95 -8.33 8.86
CA TRP A 503 15.31 -7.91 7.62
C TRP A 503 14.91 -9.11 6.74
N SER A 504 15.82 -10.07 6.56
CA SER A 504 15.59 -11.27 5.75
C SER A 504 14.50 -12.17 6.33
N ASP A 505 14.52 -12.37 7.65
CA ASP A 505 13.53 -13.19 8.36
C ASP A 505 12.14 -12.53 8.24
N ASN A 506 12.04 -11.22 8.47
CA ASN A 506 10.77 -10.50 8.37
C ASN A 506 10.16 -10.48 6.96
N TRP A 507 10.99 -10.39 5.91
CA TRP A 507 10.52 -10.51 4.52
C TRP A 507 9.97 -11.89 4.20
N LYS A 508 10.63 -12.93 4.70
CA LYS A 508 10.15 -14.30 4.56
C LYS A 508 8.83 -14.48 5.30
N GLU A 509 8.72 -14.01 6.54
CA GLU A 509 7.45 -14.04 7.30
C GLU A 509 6.31 -13.33 6.55
N TYR A 510 6.58 -12.18 5.93
CA TYR A 510 5.57 -11.48 5.13
C TYR A 510 5.16 -12.27 3.89
N ALA A 511 6.12 -12.87 3.16
CA ALA A 511 5.83 -13.73 2.02
C ALA A 511 5.00 -14.96 2.44
N GLU A 512 5.39 -15.65 3.50
CA GLU A 512 4.64 -16.79 4.07
C GLU A 512 3.21 -16.40 4.47
N GLN A 513 3.02 -15.18 4.99
CA GLN A 513 1.70 -14.65 5.29
C GLN A 513 0.85 -14.45 4.04
N LEU A 514 1.42 -13.93 2.95
CA LEU A 514 0.69 -13.75 1.69
C LEU A 514 0.36 -15.10 1.03
N VAL A 515 1.27 -16.09 1.11
CA VAL A 515 1.00 -17.47 0.68
C VAL A 515 -0.19 -18.02 1.44
N ALA A 516 -0.15 -17.99 2.78
CA ALA A 516 -1.23 -18.51 3.61
C ALA A 516 -2.57 -17.80 3.31
N GLN A 517 -2.52 -16.47 3.12
CA GLN A 517 -3.70 -15.72 2.68
C GLN A 517 -4.24 -16.23 1.35
N ASN A 518 -3.38 -16.38 0.34
CA ASN A 518 -3.80 -16.79 -1.00
C ASN A 518 -4.31 -18.23 -1.01
N GLU A 519 -3.70 -19.14 -0.23
CA GLU A 519 -4.19 -20.51 -0.01
C GLU A 519 -5.59 -20.50 0.61
N GLU A 520 -5.82 -19.74 1.70
CA GLU A 520 -7.14 -19.68 2.32
C GLU A 520 -8.21 -19.07 1.41
N ARG A 521 -7.79 -18.15 0.54
CA ARG A 521 -8.67 -17.48 -0.42
C ARG A 521 -8.82 -18.25 -1.73
N SER A 522 -8.09 -19.34 -1.91
CA SER A 522 -8.24 -20.24 -3.05
C SER A 522 -9.55 -21.04 -2.89
N ILE A 523 -10.26 -21.22 -4.00
CA ILE A 523 -11.44 -22.08 -4.02
C ILE A 523 -10.94 -23.52 -4.05
N GLY A 524 -11.36 -24.34 -3.07
CA GLY A 524 -10.97 -25.74 -2.98
C GLY A 524 -11.25 -26.50 -4.29
N TYR A 525 -10.26 -27.25 -4.76
CA TYR A 525 -10.26 -27.96 -6.04
C TYR A 525 -9.93 -29.44 -5.84
N ASP A 526 -10.59 -30.30 -6.61
CA ASP A 526 -10.26 -31.71 -6.73
C ASP A 526 -9.58 -31.93 -8.09
N GLU A 527 -8.27 -32.21 -8.05
CA GLU A 527 -7.44 -32.42 -9.24
C GLU A 527 -7.84 -33.65 -10.06
N GLU A 528 -8.42 -34.68 -9.43
CA GLU A 528 -8.79 -35.92 -10.12
C GLU A 528 -10.09 -35.76 -10.91
N THR A 529 -11.03 -34.98 -10.39
CA THR A 529 -12.35 -34.80 -11.00
C THR A 529 -12.45 -33.54 -11.86
N GLY A 530 -11.51 -32.60 -11.71
CA GLY A 530 -11.58 -31.32 -12.39
C GLY A 530 -12.72 -30.43 -11.88
N THR A 531 -13.19 -30.69 -10.66
CA THR A 531 -14.34 -29.99 -10.07
C THR A 531 -13.93 -29.21 -8.83
N ALA A 532 -14.64 -28.11 -8.55
CA ALA A 532 -14.48 -27.43 -7.28
C ALA A 532 -15.09 -28.26 -6.17
N THR A 533 -14.37 -28.41 -5.06
CA THR A 533 -14.85 -29.16 -3.89
C THR A 533 -15.92 -28.38 -3.11
N GLY A 534 -16.19 -27.13 -3.47
CA GLY A 534 -17.09 -26.24 -2.74
C GLY A 534 -16.55 -25.79 -1.37
N ALA A 535 -15.33 -26.18 -0.99
CA ALA A 535 -14.72 -25.87 0.31
C ALA A 535 -13.88 -24.57 0.29
N SER A 536 -14.37 -23.51 -0.37
CA SER A 536 -13.71 -22.19 -0.30
C SER A 536 -13.97 -21.55 1.07
N LYS A 537 -12.90 -21.14 1.79
CA LYS A 537 -13.07 -20.35 3.02
C LYS A 537 -13.51 -18.92 2.71
N LEU A 538 -13.17 -18.39 1.52
CA LEU A 538 -13.63 -17.10 1.03
C LEU A 538 -15.05 -17.22 0.48
N ILE A 539 -15.96 -16.45 1.08
CA ILE A 539 -17.35 -16.34 0.64
C ILE A 539 -17.38 -15.62 -0.70
N THR A 540 -17.97 -16.25 -1.71
CA THR A 540 -17.98 -15.74 -3.08
C THR A 540 -18.80 -14.46 -3.22
N GLU A 541 -18.45 -13.59 -4.17
CA GLU A 541 -19.22 -12.36 -4.45
C GLU A 541 -20.67 -12.65 -4.87
N ALA A 542 -20.96 -13.85 -5.37
CA ALA A 542 -22.32 -14.30 -5.67
C ALA A 542 -23.25 -14.17 -4.44
N ALA A 543 -22.74 -14.44 -3.23
CA ALA A 543 -23.50 -14.30 -1.99
C ALA A 543 -23.97 -12.85 -1.75
N ALA A 544 -23.16 -11.86 -2.14
CA ALA A 544 -23.54 -10.45 -2.05
C ALA A 544 -24.58 -10.08 -3.13
N ILE A 545 -24.36 -10.53 -4.37
CA ILE A 545 -25.25 -10.25 -5.51
C ILE A 545 -26.66 -10.83 -5.29
N GLU A 546 -26.73 -12.04 -4.71
CA GLU A 546 -27.97 -12.78 -4.51
C GLU A 546 -28.61 -12.58 -3.13
N TYR A 547 -27.96 -11.83 -2.22
CA TYR A 547 -28.38 -11.65 -0.82
C TYR A 547 -29.87 -11.33 -0.63
N GLY A 548 -30.43 -10.50 -1.54
CA GLY A 548 -31.80 -10.02 -1.49
C GLY A 548 -32.85 -10.86 -2.24
N MET A 549 -32.49 -11.97 -2.87
CA MET A 549 -33.41 -12.73 -3.73
C MET A 549 -34.52 -13.43 -2.91
N PRO A 550 -35.82 -13.20 -3.19
CA PRO A 550 -36.92 -13.82 -2.44
C PRO A 550 -37.15 -15.31 -2.79
N LYS A 551 -36.78 -15.77 -4.00
CA LYS A 551 -36.88 -17.19 -4.43
C LYS A 551 -35.51 -17.84 -4.57
N LYS A 552 -34.87 -17.98 -3.42
CA LYS A 552 -33.53 -18.53 -3.25
C LYS A 552 -33.38 -19.89 -3.97
N SER A 553 -34.33 -20.82 -3.83
CA SER A 553 -34.26 -22.20 -4.36
C SER A 553 -34.19 -22.39 -5.90
N SER A 554 -34.36 -21.35 -6.71
CA SER A 554 -34.51 -21.47 -8.17
C SER A 554 -33.37 -20.88 -9.01
N SER A 555 -32.44 -20.13 -8.40
CA SER A 555 -31.25 -19.67 -9.12
C SER A 555 -30.23 -20.83 -9.22
N LYS A 556 -29.62 -21.00 -10.40
CA LYS A 556 -28.55 -22.00 -10.59
C LYS A 556 -27.36 -21.74 -9.66
N LEU A 557 -27.19 -20.51 -9.18
CA LEU A 557 -26.11 -20.09 -8.27
C LEU A 557 -26.44 -20.41 -6.81
N TRP A 558 -27.70 -20.37 -6.40
CA TRP A 558 -28.14 -20.86 -5.10
C TRP A 558 -27.95 -22.37 -4.94
N GLN A 559 -28.22 -23.14 -6.00
CA GLN A 559 -28.03 -24.59 -6.00
C GLN A 559 -26.55 -25.00 -6.16
N LYS A 560 -25.70 -24.15 -6.76
CA LYS A 560 -24.27 -24.44 -7.02
C LYS A 560 -23.32 -23.79 -6.03
N GLY A 561 -23.74 -22.70 -5.39
CA GLY A 561 -23.07 -22.01 -4.29
C GLY A 561 -23.44 -22.59 -2.93
N GLY A 562 -23.82 -23.88 -2.85
CA GLY A 562 -24.20 -24.57 -1.62
C GLY A 562 -23.21 -24.41 -0.44
N ALA A 563 -21.98 -23.96 -0.71
CA ALA A 563 -20.96 -23.54 0.25
C ALA A 563 -21.28 -22.24 1.03
N CYS A 564 -22.10 -21.34 0.48
CA CYS A 564 -22.39 -20.05 1.11
C CYS A 564 -23.51 -20.14 2.16
N TYR A 565 -24.30 -21.21 2.21
CA TYR A 565 -25.53 -21.21 3.01
C TYR A 565 -25.82 -22.47 3.81
N TYR A 566 -25.02 -23.53 3.65
CA TYR A 566 -25.07 -24.69 4.54
C TYR A 566 -23.68 -24.93 5.14
N ALA A 567 -23.53 -24.66 6.44
CA ALA A 567 -22.59 -25.46 7.22
C ALA A 567 -23.05 -26.91 7.07
N SER A 568 -22.12 -27.82 6.79
CA SER A 568 -22.37 -29.25 6.75
C SER A 568 -23.08 -29.72 8.01
N ASN A 569 -24.40 -29.77 8.01
CA ASN A 569 -25.13 -30.75 8.79
C ASN A 569 -25.19 -31.99 7.89
N ASN A 570 -24.04 -32.68 7.81
CA ASN A 570 -24.10 -34.10 7.52
C ASN A 570 -24.73 -34.77 8.73
N ASP A 571 -25.65 -35.68 8.43
CA ASP A 571 -26.26 -36.66 9.32
C ASP A 571 -25.28 -37.34 10.29
#